data_AF-A0A950K9X5-F1
#
_entry.id   AF-A0A950K9X5-F1
#
_cell.length_a   1.000
_cell.length_b   1.000
_cell.length_c   1.000
_cell.angle_alpha   90.00
_cell.angle_beta   90.00
_cell.angle_gamma   90.00
#
_symmetry.space_group_name_H-M   'P 1'
#
loop_
_entity.id
_entity.type
_entity.pdbx_description
1 polymer ?
#
loop_
_entity_poly.entity_id
_entity_poly.type
_entity_poly.pdbx_seq_one_letter_code
_entity_poly.pdbx_strand_id
1 'polypeptide(L)'
;MEPSEELSLVRRAQSGDRAAFEDLIRAHARLVWASVYGWVKDPTWTEDVVQETFLKAWEALRSLKQPEAYRGWLLTIARRLAWRQAELAGRSGPMPEGPEPPAPVETADPEEARDQVQKALARLPERYRVPVTLHFLNGMEYGAIEKTTGLANGSLRGLVARGVAKLRAELAPWWRSRHGSS
;
A
#
# COMPACT_ATOMS: atom_id res chain seq x y z
N MET A 1 -16.29 -4.74 -2.09
CA MET A 1 -16.66 -4.02 -3.31
C MET A 1 -16.06 -4.80 -4.44
N GLU A 2 -16.89 -5.22 -5.38
CA GLU A 2 -16.43 -5.95 -6.55
C GLU A 2 -15.68 -4.98 -7.50
N PRO A 3 -14.67 -5.44 -8.25
CA PRO A 3 -13.92 -4.59 -9.18
C PRO A 3 -14.77 -3.92 -10.27
N SER A 4 -15.79 -4.62 -10.77
CA SER A 4 -16.73 -4.05 -11.75
C SER A 4 -17.57 -2.91 -11.15
N GLU A 5 -17.92 -3.04 -9.87
CA GLU A 5 -18.61 -2.01 -9.09
C GLU A 5 -17.69 -0.81 -8.84
N GLU A 6 -16.44 -1.04 -8.41
CA GLU A 6 -15.43 0.01 -8.22
C GLU A 6 -15.20 0.80 -9.51
N LEU A 7 -14.98 0.11 -10.64
CA LEU A 7 -14.78 0.73 -11.94
C LEU A 7 -15.97 1.61 -12.36
N SER A 8 -17.20 1.15 -12.11
CA SER A 8 -18.42 1.91 -12.38
C SER A 8 -18.47 3.21 -11.57
N LEU A 9 -18.18 3.13 -10.27
CA LEU A 9 -18.13 4.29 -9.38
C LEU A 9 -17.02 5.27 -9.81
N VAL A 10 -15.84 4.77 -10.18
CA VAL A 10 -14.73 5.61 -10.67
C VAL A 10 -15.16 6.38 -11.93
N ARG A 11 -15.76 5.71 -12.92
CA ARG A 11 -16.21 6.37 -14.17
C ARG A 11 -17.28 7.43 -13.91
N ARG A 12 -18.24 7.14 -13.03
CA ARG A 12 -19.26 8.12 -12.62
C ARG A 12 -18.62 9.32 -11.92
N ALA A 13 -17.72 9.09 -10.98
CA ALA A 13 -17.00 10.16 -10.29
C ALA A 13 -16.12 10.99 -11.25
N GLN A 14 -15.52 10.39 -12.27
CA GLN A 14 -14.81 11.12 -13.35
C GLN A 14 -15.73 12.06 -14.14
N SER A 15 -17.01 11.73 -14.26
CA SER A 15 -18.01 12.60 -14.89
C SER A 15 -18.57 13.69 -13.95
N GLY A 16 -18.12 13.74 -12.70
CA GLY A 16 -18.55 14.72 -11.70
C GLY A 16 -19.65 14.24 -10.76
N ASP A 17 -19.98 12.94 -10.76
CA ASP A 17 -20.93 12.36 -9.81
C ASP A 17 -20.32 12.31 -8.40
N ARG A 18 -20.74 13.25 -7.56
CA ARG A 18 -20.27 13.36 -6.18
C ARG A 18 -20.70 12.18 -5.31
N ALA A 19 -21.90 11.63 -5.53
CA ALA A 19 -22.37 10.50 -4.74
C ALA A 19 -21.52 9.25 -5.01
N ALA A 20 -21.15 9.03 -6.27
CA ALA A 20 -20.23 7.95 -6.64
C ALA A 20 -18.85 8.10 -5.96
N PHE A 21 -18.36 9.34 -5.82
CA PHE A 21 -17.11 9.59 -5.10
C PHE A 21 -17.23 9.37 -3.59
N GLU A 22 -18.36 9.74 -2.99
CA GLU A 22 -18.63 9.44 -1.58
C GLU A 22 -18.67 7.92 -1.31
N ASP A 23 -19.20 7.13 -2.24
CA ASP A 23 -19.12 5.67 -2.18
C ASP A 23 -17.67 5.16 -2.25
N LEU A 24 -16.85 5.74 -3.13
CA LEU A 24 -15.42 5.42 -3.21
C LEU A 24 -14.68 5.77 -1.91
N ILE A 25 -14.99 6.93 -1.30
CA ILE A 25 -14.44 7.32 0.01
C ILE A 25 -14.81 6.27 1.06
N ARG A 26 -16.10 5.93 1.19
CA ARG A 26 -16.57 4.94 2.17
C ARG A 26 -15.86 3.59 2.01
N ALA A 27 -15.68 3.14 0.77
CA ALA A 27 -15.01 1.88 0.47
C ALA A 27 -13.50 1.89 0.79
N HIS A 28 -12.84 3.04 0.66
CA HIS A 28 -11.38 3.14 0.74
C HIS A 28 -10.84 3.80 2.02
N ALA A 29 -11.67 4.47 2.81
CA ALA A 29 -11.25 5.27 3.97
C ALA A 29 -10.38 4.47 4.94
N ARG A 30 -10.79 3.25 5.30
CA ARG A 30 -10.04 2.39 6.22
C ARG A 30 -8.67 1.98 5.65
N LEU A 31 -8.60 1.68 4.36
CA LEU A 31 -7.38 1.29 3.67
C LEU A 31 -6.38 2.46 3.58
N VAL A 32 -6.87 3.65 3.21
CA VAL A 32 -6.07 4.87 3.15
C VAL A 32 -5.57 5.23 4.55
N TRP A 33 -6.44 5.21 5.56
CA TRP A 33 -6.07 5.45 6.95
C TRP A 33 -4.97 4.52 7.42
N ALA A 34 -5.10 3.21 7.20
CA ALA A 34 -4.08 2.24 7.57
C ALA A 34 -2.75 2.48 6.86
N SER A 35 -2.78 2.86 5.57
CA SER A 35 -1.58 3.19 4.80
C SER A 35 -0.89 4.44 5.33
N VAL A 36 -1.65 5.48 5.71
CA VAL A 36 -1.11 6.76 6.21
C VAL A 36 -0.56 6.59 7.64
N TYR A 37 -1.32 5.92 8.51
CA TYR A 37 -0.94 5.69 9.91
C TYR A 37 0.39 4.95 10.04
N GLY A 38 0.71 4.05 9.11
CA GLY A 38 1.99 3.35 9.07
C GLY A 38 3.23 4.28 9.02
N TRP A 39 3.09 5.46 8.41
CA TRP A 39 4.15 6.48 8.31
C TRP A 39 4.06 7.51 9.42
N VAL A 40 2.86 8.05 9.64
CA VAL A 40 2.65 9.21 10.51
C VAL A 40 2.63 8.81 11.99
N LYS A 41 2.10 7.61 12.31
CA LYS A 41 1.98 7.04 13.67
C LYS A 41 1.31 7.95 14.70
N ASP A 42 0.48 8.86 14.22
CA ASP A 42 -0.31 9.80 15.02
C ASP A 42 -1.73 9.86 14.46
N PRO A 43 -2.78 9.56 15.24
CA PRO A 43 -4.15 9.50 14.75
C PRO A 43 -4.67 10.81 14.17
N THR A 44 -4.36 11.95 14.80
CA THR A 44 -4.84 13.28 14.39
C THR A 44 -4.23 13.66 13.05
N TRP A 45 -2.91 13.57 12.93
CA TRP A 45 -2.23 13.85 11.67
C TRP A 45 -2.57 12.83 10.57
N THR A 46 -2.91 11.60 10.94
CA THR A 46 -3.39 10.59 9.98
C THR A 46 -4.72 11.01 9.39
N GLU A 47 -5.66 11.48 10.22
CA GLU A 47 -6.96 11.95 9.75
C GLU A 47 -6.84 13.12 8.78
N ASP A 48 -5.99 14.11 9.09
CA ASP A 48 -5.71 15.25 8.21
C ASP A 48 -5.17 14.80 6.84
N VAL A 49 -4.18 13.90 6.83
CA VAL A 49 -3.59 13.39 5.59
C VAL A 49 -4.58 12.54 4.80
N VAL A 50 -5.46 11.77 5.46
CA VAL A 50 -6.54 11.01 4.80
C VAL A 50 -7.50 11.97 4.10
N GLN A 51 -7.92 13.04 4.77
CA GLN A 51 -8.78 14.06 4.16
C GLN A 51 -8.11 14.72 2.96
N GLU A 52 -6.85 15.15 3.10
CA GLU A 52 -6.08 15.73 1.99
C GLU A 52 -5.92 14.73 0.82
N THR A 53 -5.74 13.44 1.11
CA THR A 53 -5.66 12.39 0.09
C THR A 53 -6.93 12.36 -0.76
N PHE A 54 -8.11 12.34 -0.13
CA PHE A 54 -9.37 12.28 -0.87
C PHE A 54 -9.68 13.60 -1.61
N LEU A 55 -9.30 14.75 -1.06
CA LEU A 55 -9.40 16.03 -1.77
C LEU A 55 -8.56 16.03 -3.04
N LYS A 56 -7.27 15.65 -2.94
CA LYS A 56 -6.39 15.53 -4.11
C LYS A 56 -6.86 14.47 -5.09
N ALA A 57 -7.40 13.36 -4.59
CA ALA A 57 -7.98 12.34 -5.44
C ALA A 57 -9.16 12.92 -6.23
N TRP A 58 -10.10 13.62 -5.60
CA TRP A 58 -11.22 14.26 -6.30
C TRP A 58 -10.77 15.18 -7.44
N GLU A 59 -9.78 16.03 -7.17
CA GLU A 59 -9.22 16.97 -8.16
C GLU A 59 -8.57 16.26 -9.36
N ALA A 60 -7.79 15.21 -9.08
CA ALA A 60 -7.01 14.51 -10.10
C ALA A 60 -7.76 13.36 -10.79
N LEU A 61 -8.88 12.90 -10.24
CA LEU A 61 -9.60 11.71 -10.70
C LEU A 61 -10.00 11.80 -12.18
N ARG A 62 -10.42 12.99 -12.64
CA ARG A 62 -10.79 13.25 -14.03
C ARG A 62 -9.67 12.97 -15.02
N SER A 63 -8.41 13.04 -14.57
CA SER A 63 -7.21 12.82 -15.38
C SER A 63 -6.65 11.39 -15.29
N LEU A 64 -7.25 10.53 -14.45
CA LEU A 64 -6.82 9.14 -14.29
C LEU A 64 -7.08 8.35 -15.59
N LYS A 65 -6.00 7.98 -16.28
CA LYS A 65 -6.05 7.30 -17.58
C LYS A 65 -6.49 5.84 -17.51
N GLN A 66 -6.22 5.17 -16.39
CA GLN A 66 -6.57 3.78 -16.13
C GLN A 66 -7.48 3.72 -14.91
N PRO A 67 -8.81 3.85 -15.08
CA PRO A 67 -9.78 3.79 -13.99
C PRO A 67 -9.69 2.50 -13.16
N GLU A 68 -9.35 1.38 -13.79
CA GLU A 68 -9.07 0.09 -13.15
C GLU A 68 -7.90 0.10 -12.17
N ALA A 69 -7.00 1.08 -12.28
CA ALA A 69 -5.87 1.27 -11.37
C ALA A 69 -6.20 2.22 -10.19
N TYR A 70 -7.46 2.62 -10.02
CA TYR A 70 -7.88 3.64 -9.04
C TYR A 70 -7.35 3.38 -7.64
N ARG A 71 -7.56 2.19 -7.09
CA ARG A 71 -7.10 1.84 -5.74
C ARG A 71 -5.59 2.04 -5.59
N GLY A 72 -4.82 1.65 -6.60
CA GLY A 72 -3.37 1.76 -6.55
C GLY A 72 -2.87 3.20 -6.71
N TRP A 73 -3.51 3.95 -7.59
CA TRP A 73 -3.28 5.37 -7.76
C TRP A 73 -3.61 6.16 -6.48
N LEU A 74 -4.73 5.86 -5.82
CA LEU A 74 -5.15 6.49 -4.56
C LEU A 74 -4.12 6.28 -3.45
N LEU A 75 -3.61 5.06 -3.31
CA LEU A 75 -2.55 4.77 -2.33
C LEU A 75 -1.23 5.45 -2.64
N THR A 76 -0.95 5.76 -3.90
CA THR A 76 0.23 6.53 -4.29
C THR A 76 0.12 7.98 -3.82
N ILE A 77 -1.08 8.58 -3.91
CA ILE A 77 -1.36 9.91 -3.34
C ILE A 77 -1.19 9.86 -1.82
N ALA A 78 -1.82 8.89 -1.16
CA ALA A 78 -1.78 8.74 0.29
C ALA A 78 -0.35 8.64 0.84
N ARG A 79 0.49 7.79 0.24
CA ARG A 79 1.89 7.61 0.65
C ARG A 79 2.73 8.87 0.47
N ARG A 80 2.55 9.61 -0.63
CA ARG A 80 3.27 10.86 -0.87
C ARG A 80 2.94 11.91 0.18
N LEU A 81 1.67 12.04 0.54
CA LEU A 81 1.23 12.97 1.59
C LEU A 81 1.70 12.53 2.97
N ALA A 82 1.56 11.24 3.30
CA ALA A 82 2.02 10.70 4.57
C ALA A 82 3.52 10.86 4.78
N TRP A 83 4.32 10.64 3.72
CA TRP A 83 5.76 10.87 3.76
C TRP A 83 6.11 12.34 3.98
N ARG A 84 5.48 13.26 3.24
CA ARG A 84 5.65 14.71 3.44
C ARG A 84 5.28 15.14 4.86
N GLN A 85 4.20 14.59 5.42
CA GLN A 85 3.79 14.88 6.78
C GLN A 85 4.78 14.35 7.82
N ALA A 86 5.32 13.14 7.60
CA ALA A 86 6.38 12.60 8.42
C ALA A 86 7.66 13.44 8.35
N GLU A 87 7.96 14.04 7.19
CA GLU A 87 9.11 14.91 6.97
C GLU A 87 9.01 16.21 7.75
N LEU A 88 7.87 16.88 7.67
CA LEU A 88 7.61 18.09 8.46
C LEU A 88 7.70 17.85 9.97
N ALA A 89 7.37 16.64 10.42
CA ALA A 89 7.47 16.25 11.82
C ALA A 89 8.88 15.78 12.25
N GLY A 90 9.88 15.81 11.36
CA GLY A 90 11.23 15.30 11.65
C GLY A 90 11.29 13.78 11.84
N ARG A 91 10.28 13.05 11.33
CA ARG A 91 10.09 11.61 11.49
C ARG A 91 10.34 10.82 10.19
N SER A 92 10.67 11.48 9.08
CA SER A 92 10.83 10.82 7.77
C SER A 92 12.22 10.23 7.52
N GLY A 93 12.26 9.05 6.90
CA GLY A 93 13.38 8.57 6.10
C GLY A 93 13.33 9.07 4.64
N PRO A 94 14.26 8.64 3.77
CA PRO A 94 14.26 9.02 2.35
C PRO A 94 12.99 8.56 1.62
N MET A 95 12.49 9.39 0.70
CA MET A 95 11.33 9.09 -0.17
C MET A 95 11.48 7.69 -0.79
N PRO A 96 10.44 6.83 -0.76
CA PRO A 96 10.45 5.60 -1.53
C PRO A 96 10.40 5.93 -3.03
N GLU A 97 11.54 5.81 -3.70
CA GLU A 97 11.59 5.71 -5.16
C GLU A 97 11.12 4.30 -5.57
N GLY A 98 9.91 4.19 -6.13
CA GLY A 98 9.43 2.92 -6.68
C GLY A 98 7.98 2.99 -7.20
N PRO A 99 7.68 2.33 -8.33
CA PRO A 99 6.33 2.29 -8.88
C PRO A 99 5.42 1.34 -8.09
N GLU A 100 4.16 1.78 -8.04
CA GLU A 100 2.90 1.08 -7.81
C GLU A 100 2.70 0.21 -6.56
N PRO A 101 1.58 0.40 -5.82
CA PRO A 101 1.06 -0.66 -4.97
C PRO A 101 0.72 -1.89 -5.82
N PRO A 102 0.80 -3.10 -5.26
CA PRO A 102 0.30 -4.28 -5.95
C PRO A 102 -1.16 -4.05 -6.34
N ALA A 103 -1.49 -4.44 -7.57
CA ALA A 103 -2.86 -4.51 -8.06
C ALA A 103 -3.76 -5.20 -7.02
N PRO A 104 -5.06 -4.82 -6.92
CA PRO A 104 -6.01 -5.52 -6.07
C PRO A 104 -5.96 -7.03 -6.36
N VAL A 105 -5.80 -7.81 -5.28
CA VAL A 105 -6.06 -9.23 -5.30
C VAL A 105 -7.57 -9.40 -5.27
N GLU A 106 -8.16 -9.69 -6.41
CA GLU A 106 -9.48 -10.31 -6.46
C GLU A 106 -9.33 -11.81 -6.14
N THR A 107 -10.29 -12.39 -5.43
CA THR A 107 -10.50 -13.86 -5.24
C THR A 107 -9.79 -14.61 -4.11
N ALA A 108 -9.14 -13.94 -3.15
CA ALA A 108 -8.73 -14.60 -1.91
C ALA A 108 -9.51 -14.09 -0.70
N ASP A 109 -10.09 -15.00 0.10
CA ASP A 109 -10.57 -14.69 1.45
C ASP A 109 -9.47 -13.88 2.17
N PRO A 110 -9.77 -12.68 2.72
CA PRO A 110 -8.78 -11.85 3.41
C PRO A 110 -8.01 -12.60 4.50
N GLU A 111 -8.65 -13.55 5.19
CA GLU A 111 -7.98 -14.38 6.20
C GLU A 111 -7.02 -15.37 5.56
N GLU A 112 -7.42 -16.00 4.46
CA GLU A 112 -6.59 -16.96 3.74
C GLU A 112 -5.42 -16.28 3.00
N ALA A 113 -5.65 -15.10 2.42
CA ALA A 113 -4.59 -14.27 1.85
C ALA A 113 -3.56 -13.88 2.90
N ARG A 114 -4.03 -13.49 4.09
CA ARG A 114 -3.17 -13.17 5.23
C ARG A 114 -2.38 -14.39 5.69
N ASP A 115 -3.02 -15.54 5.86
CA ASP A 115 -2.37 -16.79 6.24
C ASP A 115 -1.31 -17.21 5.21
N GLN A 116 -1.61 -17.08 3.92
CA GLN A 116 -0.64 -17.40 2.87
C GLN A 116 0.56 -16.44 2.89
N VAL A 117 0.35 -15.14 3.10
CA VAL A 117 1.44 -14.17 3.25
C VAL A 117 2.31 -14.51 4.47
N GLN A 118 1.72 -14.91 5.59
CA GLN A 118 2.46 -15.34 6.79
C GLN A 118 3.27 -16.62 6.52
N LYS A 119 2.68 -17.62 5.86
CA LYS A 119 3.38 -18.86 5.45
C LYS A 119 4.54 -18.56 4.51
N ALA A 120 4.34 -17.68 3.53
CA ALA A 120 5.39 -17.28 2.59
C ALA A 120 6.51 -16.52 3.31
N LEU A 121 6.19 -15.58 4.20
CA LEU A 121 7.18 -14.88 5.03
C LEU A 121 7.98 -15.84 5.90
N ALA A 122 7.36 -16.87 6.49
CA ALA A 122 8.05 -17.87 7.30
C ALA A 122 9.09 -18.70 6.53
N ARG A 123 8.93 -18.84 5.20
CA ARG A 123 9.86 -19.55 4.32
C ARG A 123 11.03 -18.69 3.85
N LEU A 124 10.97 -17.37 4.02
CA LEU A 124 12.08 -16.50 3.68
C LEU A 124 13.24 -16.71 4.66
N PRO A 125 14.49 -16.77 4.18
CA PRO A 125 15.66 -16.70 5.05
C PRO A 125 15.57 -15.47 5.95
N GLU A 126 15.96 -15.64 7.21
CA GLU A 126 15.81 -14.62 8.26
C GLU A 126 16.36 -13.25 7.87
N ARG A 127 17.52 -13.23 7.19
CA ARG A 127 18.17 -12.03 6.64
C ARG A 127 17.31 -11.19 5.69
N TYR A 128 16.26 -11.78 5.11
CA TYR A 128 15.27 -11.09 4.27
C TYR A 128 13.93 -10.93 4.99
N ARG A 129 13.51 -11.96 5.75
CA ARG A 129 12.24 -11.97 6.49
C ARG A 129 12.17 -10.82 7.49
N VAL A 130 13.20 -10.65 8.31
CA VAL A 130 13.24 -9.60 9.36
C VAL A 130 13.08 -8.20 8.77
N PRO A 131 13.88 -7.74 7.79
CA PRO A 131 13.75 -6.39 7.26
C PRO A 131 12.46 -6.19 6.44
N VAL A 132 11.95 -7.21 5.76
CA VAL A 132 10.66 -7.14 5.06
C VAL A 132 9.50 -6.99 6.05
N THR A 133 9.48 -7.76 7.13
CA THR A 133 8.48 -7.66 8.19
C THR A 133 8.52 -6.29 8.85
N LEU A 134 9.69 -5.84 9.31
CA LEU A 134 9.81 -4.56 10.00
C LEU A 134 9.39 -3.39 9.10
N HIS A 135 9.73 -3.44 7.80
CA HIS A 135 9.35 -2.38 6.87
C HIS A 135 7.86 -2.40 6.51
N PHE A 136 7.33 -3.54 6.03
CA PHE A 136 5.99 -3.59 5.45
C PHE A 136 4.88 -3.91 6.47
N LEU A 137 5.18 -4.64 7.55
CA LEU A 137 4.19 -4.99 8.58
C LEU A 137 4.26 -4.05 9.78
N ASN A 138 5.46 -3.60 10.17
CA ASN A 138 5.63 -2.68 11.31
C ASN A 138 5.77 -1.21 10.91
N GLY A 139 5.79 -0.90 9.61
CA GLY A 139 5.93 0.48 9.11
C GLY A 139 7.21 1.15 9.63
N MET A 140 8.31 0.41 9.72
CA MET A 140 9.58 0.95 10.16
C MET A 140 10.38 1.51 8.99
N GLU A 141 10.95 2.69 9.21
CA GLU A 141 11.91 3.33 8.30
C GLU A 141 13.22 2.55 8.25
N TYR A 142 13.92 2.57 7.11
CA TYR A 142 15.20 1.89 6.93
C TYR A 142 16.23 2.28 8.01
N GLY A 143 16.28 3.55 8.41
CA GLY A 143 17.17 4.01 9.48
C GLY A 143 16.81 3.46 10.87
N ALA A 144 15.52 3.23 11.15
CA ALA A 144 15.09 2.62 12.40
C ALA A 144 15.36 1.11 12.40
N ILE A 145 15.18 0.44 11.26
CA ILE A 145 15.52 -0.97 11.09
C ILE A 145 17.02 -1.18 11.21
N GLU A 146 17.85 -0.32 10.62
CA GLU A 146 19.30 -0.33 10.75
C GLU A 146 19.75 -0.23 12.22
N LYS A 147 19.18 0.69 13.00
CA LYS A 147 19.43 0.79 14.44
C LYS A 147 18.98 -0.45 15.22
N THR A 148 17.90 -1.08 14.78
CA THR A 148 17.30 -2.26 15.44
C THR A 148 18.05 -3.55 15.11
N THR A 149 18.57 -3.66 13.89
CA THR A 149 19.14 -4.90 13.33
C THR A 149 20.65 -4.85 13.17
N GLY A 150 21.27 -3.68 13.30
CA GLY A 150 22.70 -3.44 13.04
C GLY A 150 23.09 -3.49 11.56
N LEU A 151 22.13 -3.59 10.64
CA LEU A 151 22.36 -3.75 9.20
C LEU A 151 22.45 -2.39 8.50
N ALA A 152 23.57 -2.11 7.83
CA ALA A 152 23.81 -0.84 7.14
C ALA A 152 22.72 -0.51 6.07
N ASN A 153 22.28 0.74 6.00
CA ASN A 153 21.17 1.22 5.15
C ASN A 153 21.26 0.79 3.67
N GLY A 154 22.47 0.87 3.10
CA GLY A 154 22.73 0.49 1.70
C GLY A 154 22.51 -1.01 1.45
N SER A 155 22.80 -1.85 2.43
CA SER A 155 22.50 -3.28 2.38
C SER A 155 21.03 -3.56 2.61
N LEU A 156 20.38 -2.77 3.46
CA LEU A 156 19.01 -2.97 3.91
C LEU A 156 17.99 -2.81 2.79
N ARG A 157 18.09 -1.78 1.94
CA ARG A 157 17.20 -1.63 0.77
C ARG A 157 17.33 -2.80 -0.19
N GLY A 158 18.55 -3.25 -0.45
CA GLY A 158 18.80 -4.44 -1.26
C GLY A 158 18.25 -5.72 -0.64
N LEU A 159 18.34 -5.88 0.69
CA LEU A 159 17.75 -7.01 1.42
C LEU A 159 16.22 -6.98 1.35
N VAL A 160 15.59 -5.82 1.52
CA VAL A 160 14.13 -5.65 1.40
C VAL A 160 13.68 -5.93 -0.03
N ALA A 161 14.32 -5.35 -1.05
CA ALA A 161 13.96 -5.59 -2.45
C ALA A 161 14.09 -7.08 -2.84
N ARG A 162 15.18 -7.74 -2.45
CA ARG A 162 15.37 -9.19 -2.66
C ARG A 162 14.37 -10.02 -1.86
N GLY A 163 14.03 -9.59 -0.65
CA GLY A 163 13.01 -10.21 0.18
C GLY A 163 11.63 -10.13 -0.47
N VAL A 164 11.22 -8.97 -0.97
CA VAL A 164 9.96 -8.79 -1.70
C VAL A 164 9.93 -9.65 -2.97
N ALA A 165 11.03 -9.70 -3.73
CA ALA A 165 11.12 -10.56 -4.92
C ALA A 165 10.95 -12.05 -4.57
N LYS A 166 11.58 -12.51 -3.48
CA LYS A 166 11.41 -13.88 -2.98
C LYS A 166 10.00 -14.15 -2.48
N LEU A 167 9.40 -13.20 -1.76
CA LEU A 167 8.04 -13.30 -1.27
C LEU A 167 7.04 -13.41 -2.44
N ARG A 168 7.22 -12.61 -3.50
CA ARG A 168 6.44 -12.72 -4.74
C ARG A 168 6.59 -14.10 -5.38
N ALA A 169 7.80 -14.64 -5.45
CA ALA A 169 8.03 -15.98 -6.00
C ALA A 169 7.35 -17.09 -5.18
N GLU A 170 7.37 -17.01 -3.85
CA GLU A 170 6.67 -17.94 -2.94
C GLU A 170 5.14 -17.86 -3.08
N LEU A 171 4.61 -16.66 -3.32
CA LEU A 171 3.17 -16.44 -3.47
C LEU A 171 2.66 -16.76 -4.89
N ALA A 172 3.52 -16.75 -5.91
CA ALA A 172 3.13 -16.94 -7.29
C ALA A 172 2.40 -18.26 -7.61
N PRO A 173 2.73 -19.43 -7.02
CA PRO A 173 1.97 -20.67 -7.24
C PRO A 173 0.55 -20.58 -6.68
N TRP A 174 0.41 -20.08 -5.44
CA TRP A 174 -0.88 -19.87 -4.78
C TRP A 174 -1.75 -18.85 -5.51
N TRP A 175 -1.12 -17.79 -6.01
CA TRP A 175 -1.77 -16.78 -6.84
C TRP A 175 -2.31 -17.36 -8.14
N ARG A 176 -1.48 -18.13 -8.86
CA ARG A 176 -1.87 -18.79 -10.11
C ARG A 176 -2.96 -19.83 -9.91
N SER A 177 -2.98 -20.57 -8.81
CA SER A 177 -4.06 -21.54 -8.53
C SER A 177 -5.41 -20.88 -8.27
N ARG A 178 -5.43 -19.61 -7.84
CA ARG A 178 -6.66 -18.86 -7.61
C ARG A 178 -7.16 -18.08 -8.83
N HIS A 179 -6.26 -17.71 -9.74
CA HIS A 179 -6.60 -16.81 -10.86
C HIS A 179 -6.38 -17.48 -12.23
N GLY A 180 -5.86 -18.71 -12.26
CA GLY A 180 -5.67 -19.52 -13.45
C GLY A 180 -6.87 -20.43 -13.71
N SER A 181 -8.05 -19.85 -13.92
CA SER A 181 -9.17 -20.48 -14.61
C SER A 181 -10.24 -19.43 -14.99
N SER A 182 -9.92 -18.53 -15.91
CA SER A 182 -10.71 -18.27 -17.14
C SER A 182 -10.07 -17.18 -17.97
#